data_AF-A0A926SDB9-F1
#
_entry.id   AF-A0A926SDB9-F1
#
_cell.length_a   1.000
_cell.length_b   1.000
_cell.length_c   1.000
_cell.angle_alpha   90.00
_cell.angle_beta   90.00
_cell.angle_gamma   90.00
#
_symmetry.space_group_name_H-M   'P 1'
#
loop_
_entity.id
_entity.type
_entity.pdbx_description
1 polymer ?
#
loop_
_entity_poly.entity_id
_entity_poly.type
_entity_poly.pdbx_seq_one_letter_code
_entity_poly.pdbx_strand_id
1 'polypeptide(L)' 'MAVRTDRDRNLLQHLVQGETPTPQDKAVLRKLERKEILEKTESGYRFQVPLVQNYVEQVVEEEE' A
#
# COMPACT_ATOMS: atom_id res chain seq x y z
N MET A 1 15.62 3.08 -15.86
CA MET A 1 15.12 3.45 -14.52
C MET A 1 14.12 2.38 -14.10
N ALA A 2 14.55 1.35 -13.38
CA ALA A 2 13.71 0.23 -13.00
C ALA A 2 14.08 -0.20 -11.58
N VAL A 3 13.15 -0.78 -10.84
CA VAL A 3 13.29 -1.33 -9.46
C VAL A 3 13.17 -0.30 -8.32
N ARG A 4 12.04 0.43 -8.27
CA ARG A 4 11.50 1.01 -7.01
C ARG A 4 10.00 0.79 -6.82
N THR A 5 9.31 0.21 -7.81
CA THR A 5 7.86 0.00 -7.83
C THR A 5 7.42 -1.27 -7.10
N ASP A 6 8.25 -2.32 -7.09
CA ASP A 6 7.85 -3.64 -6.57
C ASP A 6 7.67 -3.64 -5.04
N ARG A 7 8.49 -2.89 -4.31
CA ARG A 7 8.33 -2.76 -2.85
C ARG A 7 7.10 -1.97 -2.46
N ASP A 8 6.79 -0.91 -3.19
CA ASP A 8 5.56 -0.14 -2.97
C ASP A 8 4.35 -1.06 -3.25
N ARG A 9 4.36 -1.79 -4.38
CA ARG A 9 3.30 -2.72 -4.76
C ARG A 9 3.09 -3.83 -3.73
N ASN A 10 4.16 -4.54 -3.35
CA ASN A 10 4.08 -5.64 -2.40
C ASN A 10 3.51 -5.18 -1.05
N LEU A 11 3.95 -4.01 -0.55
CA LEU A 11 3.42 -3.46 0.69
C LEU A 11 1.92 -3.12 0.58
N LEU A 12 1.50 -2.52 -0.52
CA LEU A 12 0.09 -2.20 -0.74
C LEU A 12 -0.77 -3.47 -0.84
N GLN A 13 -0.27 -4.52 -1.48
CA GLN A 13 -0.95 -5.82 -1.57
C GLN A 13 -1.07 -6.50 -0.20
N HIS A 14 0.00 -6.52 0.60
CA HIS A 14 -0.03 -7.02 1.97
C HIS A 14 -1.06 -6.26 2.82
N LEU A 15 -1.13 -4.94 2.69
CA LEU A 15 -2.11 -4.11 3.39
C LEU A 15 -3.56 -4.45 2.99
N VAL A 16 -3.82 -4.71 1.70
CA VAL A 16 -5.15 -5.16 1.22
C VAL A 16 -5.51 -6.53 1.79
N GLN A 17 -4.52 -7.42 1.93
CA GLN A 17 -4.70 -8.76 2.53
C GLN A 17 -4.83 -8.73 4.06
N GLY A 18 -4.74 -7.54 4.69
CA GLY A 18 -4.85 -7.37 6.14
C GLY A 18 -3.57 -7.70 6.91
N GLU A 19 -2.44 -7.87 6.22
CA GLU A 19 -1.16 -8.11 6.85
C GLU A 19 -0.63 -6.84 7.54
N THR A 20 0.12 -7.04 8.63
CA THR A 20 0.71 -5.92 9.39
C THR A 20 2.05 -5.51 8.80
N PRO A 21 2.27 -4.23 8.47
CA PRO A 21 3.55 -3.75 7.97
C PRO A 21 4.71 -3.98 8.94
N THR A 22 5.88 -4.28 8.39
CA THR A 22 7.09 -4.52 9.17
C THR A 22 7.91 -3.24 9.36
N PRO A 23 8.90 -3.22 10.27
CA PRO A 23 9.82 -2.09 10.41
C PRO A 23 10.59 -1.74 9.13
N GLN A 24 10.78 -2.70 8.22
CA GLN A 24 11.47 -2.48 6.94
C GLN A 24 10.65 -1.63 5.97
N ASP A 25 9.33 -1.59 6.15
CA ASP A 25 8.38 -0.88 5.28
C ASP A 25 8.24 0.60 5.64
N LYS A 26 8.84 1.04 6.75
CA LYS A 26 8.70 2.39 7.31
C LYS A 26 8.96 3.52 6.29
N ALA A 27 9.97 3.35 5.42
CA ALA A 27 10.29 4.34 4.41
C ALA A 27 9.21 4.44 3.32
N VAL A 28 8.63 3.30 2.95
CA VAL A 28 7.56 3.19 1.96
C VAL A 28 6.25 3.72 2.53
N LEU A 29 5.90 3.34 3.77
CA LEU A 29 4.72 3.86 4.48
C LEU A 29 4.73 5.39 4.55
N ARG A 30 5.84 6.01 4.98
CA ARG A 30 5.98 7.48 5.03
C ARG A 30 5.86 8.13 3.65
N LYS A 31 6.34 7.46 2.60
CA LYS A 31 6.22 7.95 1.23
C LYS A 31 4.77 7.91 0.76
N LEU A 32 4.04 6.83 1.06
CA LEU A 32 2.63 6.65 0.69
C LEU A 32 1.72 7.58 1.51
N GLU A 33 2.05 7.84 2.77
CA GLU A 33 1.38 8.84 3.63
C GLU A 33 1.54 10.26 3.08
N ARG A 34 2.77 10.66 2.70
CA ARG A 34 3.02 11.97 2.06
C ARG A 34 2.36 12.13 0.70
N LYS A 35 1.97 11.03 0.06
CA LYS A 35 1.24 11.00 -1.20
C LYS A 35 -0.28 10.93 -1.00
N GLU A 36 -0.76 10.97 0.25
CA GLU A 36 -2.18 10.87 0.58
C GLU A 36 -2.82 9.57 0.06
N ILE A 37 -2.02 8.51 -0.05
CA ILE A 37 -2.49 7.16 -0.44
C ILE A 37 -2.92 6.39 0.81
N LEU A 38 -2.09 6.46 1.86
CA LEU A 38 -2.35 5.84 3.15
C LEU A 38 -2.51 6.90 4.23
N GLU A 39 -3.41 6.66 5.17
CA GLU A 39 -3.52 7.38 6.43
C GLU A 39 -3.06 6.48 7.56
N LYS A 40 -2.29 7.04 8.47
CA LYS A 40 -1.97 6.37 9.73
C LYS A 40 -3.13 6.54 10.71
N THR A 41 -3.66 5.44 11.22
CA THR A 41 -4.74 5.41 12.22
C THR A 41 -4.23 4.86 13.55
N GLU A 42 -5.06 4.91 14.59
CA GLU A 42 -4.77 4.26 15.88
C GLU A 42 -4.62 2.73 15.74
N SER A 43 -5.29 2.12 14.75
CA SER A 43 -5.27 0.69 14.46
C SER A 43 -4.20 0.25 13.45
N GLY A 44 -3.46 1.17 12.84
CA GLY A 44 -2.45 0.85 11.83
C GLY A 44 -2.43 1.83 10.65
N TYR A 45 -2.66 1.32 9.44
CA TYR A 45 -2.75 2.14 8.23
C TYR A 45 -4.01 1.77 7.46
N ARG A 46 -4.67 2.78 6.88
CA ARG A 46 -5.82 2.62 5.99
C ARG A 46 -5.56 3.33 4.68
N PHE A 47 -6.19 2.89 3.60
CA PHE A 47 -6.23 3.66 2.36
C PHE A 47 -7.10 4.91 2.55
N GLN A 48 -6.60 6.07 2.11
CA GLN A 48 -7.37 7.33 2.15
C GLN A 48 -8.37 7.42 1.00
N VAL A 49 -7.99 6.92 -0.18
CA VAL A 49 -8.76 7.11 -1.40
C VAL A 49 -9.45 5.80 -1.79
N PRO A 50 -10.79 5.71 -1.76
CA PRO A 50 -11.52 4.52 -2.19
C PRO A 50 -11.17 4.07 -3.61
N LEU A 51 -10.88 5.01 -4.51
CA LEU A 51 -10.44 4.71 -5.88
C LEU A 51 -9.06 4.03 -5.96
N VAL A 52 -8.15 4.35 -5.04
CA VAL A 52 -6.83 3.67 -5.00
C VAL A 52 -6.99 2.26 -4.46
N GLN A 53 -7.86 2.06 -3.47
CA GLN A 53 -8.19 0.71 -3.00
C GLN A 53 -8.81 -0.13 -4.13
N ASN A 54 -9.85 0.38 -4.81
CA ASN A 54 -10.49 -0.32 -5.94
C ASN A 54 -9.49 -0.63 -7.08
N TYR A 55 -8.56 0.29 -7.37
CA TYR A 55 -7.51 0.06 -8.39
C TYR A 55 -6.54 -1.05 -7.97
N VAL A 56 -6.10 -1.07 -6.70
CA VAL A 56 -5.23 -2.14 -6.19
C VAL A 56 -5.94 -3.49 -6.23
N GLU A 57 -7.21 -3.54 -5.83
CA GLU A 57 -8.03 -4.77 -5.88
C GLU A 57 -8.19 -5.27 -7.34
N GLN A 58 -8.51 -4.40 -8.30
CA GLN A 58 -8.64 -4.76 -9.72
C GLN A 58 -7.34 -5.25 -10.36
N VAL A 59 -6.20 -4.63 -10.03
CA VAL A 59 -4.89 -5.03 -10.58
C VAL A 59 -4.40 -6.35 -10.00
N VAL A 60 -4.82 -6.71 -8.78
CA VAL A 60 -4.53 -8.03 -8.19
C VAL A 60 -5.35 -9.13 -8.86
N GLU A 61 -6.61 -8.85 -9.21
CA GLU A 61 -7.48 -9.81 -9.92
C GLU A 61 -7.07 -10.04 -11.38
N GLU A 62 -6.48 -9.06 -12.06
CA GLU A 62 -6.01 -9.20 -13.47
C GLU A 62 -4.71 -10.03 -13.63
N GLU A 63 -4.01 -10.37 -12.54
CA GLU A 63 -2.80 -11.20 -12.57
C GLU A 63 -3.02 -12.70 -12.28
N GLU A 64 -4.27 -13.14 -12.10
CA GLU A 64 -4.66 -14.57 -12.09
C GLU A 64 -5.08 -15.09 -13.48
#